data_AF-A0A8B6FK49-F1
#
_entry.id   AF-A0A8B6FK49-F1
#
_cell.length_a   1.000
_cell.length_b   1.000
_cell.length_c   1.000
_cell.angle_alpha   90.00
_cell.angle_beta   90.00
_cell.angle_gamma   90.00
#
_symmetry.space_group_name_H-M   'P 1'
#
loop_
_entity.id
_entity.type
_entity.pdbx_description
1 polymer ?
#
loop_
_entity_poly.entity_id
_entity_poly.type
_entity_poly.pdbx_seq_one_letter_code
_entity_poly.pdbx_strand_id
1 'polypeptide(L)'
;MIKKSIASYVKIIEISYETFVWVKISKELTGTENDYIICNVYLPPYRSSFFKVHDVDLFYELETQIIKYSDECPNIFVFGDFNARTAHLNDFVENDLLHDSILDRVGELFAYVADETLPDRSNPDPGTNDYGTKLINLCKCSGLRILNGRHEGSLANDYTYSGPKGMSVIDYLLTRSSNFDIVSKFITCNFTTYSDHAPLHIQFKTNFSIKCNGVQSNFVDAEASKFFRWNEEYKDMCRNALLINSDNIKSTLQNIEAESQDEMDSCVNDFTHQFH
;
A
#
# COMPACT_ATOMS: atom_id res chain seq x y z
N MET A 1 6.78 1.85 10.90
CA MET A 1 7.36 2.77 11.91
C MET A 1 6.72 4.14 11.76
N ILE A 2 6.51 4.86 12.86
CA ILE A 2 5.93 6.21 12.85
C ILE A 2 6.93 7.14 13.56
N LYS A 3 7.25 8.29 12.95
CA LYS A 3 8.15 9.29 13.57
C LYS A 3 7.55 9.79 14.89
N LYS A 4 8.38 9.91 15.94
CA LYS A 4 7.93 10.36 17.27
C LYS A 4 7.24 11.74 17.22
N SER A 5 7.72 12.62 16.34
CA SER A 5 7.19 13.97 16.15
C SER A 5 5.72 14.00 15.71
N ILE A 6 5.23 12.94 15.04
CA ILE A 6 3.85 12.86 14.56
C ILE A 6 3.03 11.79 15.29
N ALA A 7 3.64 10.99 16.16
CA ALA A 7 3.01 9.83 16.80
C ALA A 7 1.73 10.19 17.57
N SER A 8 1.66 11.37 18.19
CA SER A 8 0.45 11.83 18.89
C SER A 8 -0.75 12.05 17.98
N TYR A 9 -0.53 12.22 16.68
CA TYR A 9 -1.58 12.45 15.68
C TYR A 9 -1.95 11.19 14.91
N VAL A 10 -1.27 10.07 15.17
CA VAL A 10 -1.45 8.82 14.45
C VAL A 10 -1.98 7.76 15.41
N LYS A 11 -3.12 7.17 15.07
CA LYS A 11 -3.79 6.15 15.90
C LYS A 11 -4.03 4.89 15.08
N ILE A 12 -3.58 3.74 15.58
CA ILE A 12 -4.00 2.45 15.04
C ILE A 12 -5.48 2.24 15.41
N ILE A 13 -6.32 2.04 14.39
CA ILE A 13 -7.78 1.84 14.55
C ILE A 13 -8.09 0.37 14.72
N GLU A 14 -7.51 -0.48 13.85
CA GLU A 14 -7.80 -1.90 13.79
C GLU A 14 -6.60 -2.64 13.17
N ILE A 15 -6.35 -3.86 13.67
CA ILE A 15 -5.41 -4.81 13.07
C ILE A 15 -6.18 -6.11 12.88
N SER A 16 -6.25 -6.59 11.64
CA SER A 16 -7.01 -7.79 11.30
C SER A 16 -6.07 -8.79 10.65
N TYR A 17 -6.07 -10.02 11.20
CA TYR A 17 -5.31 -11.16 10.70
C TYR A 17 -3.80 -10.96 10.52
N GLU A 18 -3.23 -9.90 11.11
CA GLU A 18 -1.85 -9.45 10.85
C GLU A 18 -1.59 -9.10 9.36
N THR A 19 -2.64 -8.98 8.55
CA THR A 19 -2.58 -8.66 7.11
C THR A 19 -3.03 -7.23 6.82
N PHE A 20 -3.94 -6.70 7.65
CA PHE A 20 -4.47 -5.35 7.51
C PHE A 20 -4.15 -4.54 8.75
N VAL A 21 -3.57 -3.37 8.56
CA VAL A 21 -3.30 -2.41 9.64
C VAL A 21 -3.95 -1.09 9.26
N TRP A 22 -5.05 -0.77 9.94
CA TRP A 22 -5.75 0.50 9.77
C TRP A 22 -5.23 1.54 10.73
N VAL A 23 -4.92 2.70 10.18
CA VAL A 23 -4.33 3.83 10.87
C VAL A 23 -5.12 5.09 10.54
N LYS A 24 -5.45 5.85 11.56
CA LYS A 24 -6.03 7.18 11.45
C LYS A 24 -4.92 8.22 11.60
N ILE A 25 -4.81 9.13 10.66
CA ILE A 25 -4.01 10.35 10.78
C ILE A 25 -4.94 11.52 11.03
N SER A 26 -4.74 12.20 12.17
CA SER A 26 -5.56 13.35 12.57
C SER A 26 -5.45 14.49 11.58
N LYS A 27 -6.60 15.10 11.27
CA LYS A 27 -6.69 16.35 10.51
C LYS A 27 -5.95 17.52 11.15
N GLU A 28 -5.70 17.46 12.46
CA GLU A 28 -4.87 18.44 13.15
C GLU A 28 -3.42 18.42 12.64
N LEU A 29 -2.91 17.25 12.25
CA LEU A 29 -1.59 17.12 11.62
C LEU A 29 -1.62 17.56 10.16
N THR A 30 -2.64 17.14 9.41
CA THR A 30 -2.69 17.39 7.97
C THR A 30 -3.16 18.81 7.64
N GLY A 31 -3.82 19.50 8.57
CA GLY A 31 -4.44 20.81 8.37
C GLY A 31 -5.61 20.78 7.36
N THR A 32 -6.21 19.61 7.16
CA THR A 32 -7.34 19.43 6.22
C THR A 32 -8.68 19.37 6.95
N GLU A 33 -9.78 19.29 6.21
CA GLU A 33 -11.13 19.23 6.79
C GLU A 33 -11.42 17.89 7.50
N ASN A 34 -10.88 16.80 6.94
CA ASN A 34 -11.15 15.43 7.34
C ASN A 34 -9.86 14.71 7.75
N ASP A 35 -9.97 13.81 8.70
CA ASP A 35 -8.87 12.89 9.03
C ASP A 35 -8.51 12.04 7.81
N TYR A 36 -7.35 11.38 7.80
CA TYR A 36 -7.05 10.36 6.78
C TYR A 36 -7.15 8.99 7.42
N ILE A 37 -7.86 8.07 6.77
CA ILE A 37 -7.88 6.66 7.14
C ILE A 37 -7.01 5.90 6.13
N ILE A 38 -5.99 5.23 6.65
CA ILE A 38 -4.99 4.53 5.86
C ILE A 38 -4.98 3.06 6.25
N CYS A 39 -5.07 2.16 5.27
CA CYS A 39 -4.86 0.73 5.46
C CYS A 39 -3.55 0.31 4.81
N ASN A 40 -2.65 -0.31 5.58
CA ASN A 40 -1.56 -1.08 5.02
C ASN A 40 -1.98 -2.54 4.85
N VAL A 41 -1.79 -3.09 3.65
CA VAL A 41 -2.25 -4.41 3.24
C VAL A 41 -1.06 -5.31 2.90
N TYR A 42 -1.11 -6.54 3.39
CA TYR A 42 -0.34 -7.66 2.87
C TYR A 42 -1.28 -8.84 2.64
N LEU A 43 -1.59 -9.16 1.38
CA LEU A 43 -2.35 -10.35 1.01
C LEU A 43 -1.38 -11.49 0.71
N PRO A 44 -1.35 -12.55 1.55
CA PRO A 44 -0.47 -13.68 1.30
C PRO A 44 -0.77 -14.34 -0.06
N PRO A 45 0.24 -14.84 -0.77
CA PRO A 45 0.03 -15.60 -1.99
C PRO A 45 -0.95 -16.76 -1.77
N TYR A 46 -1.75 -17.12 -2.78
CA TYR A 46 -2.85 -18.10 -2.65
C TYR A 46 -2.45 -19.48 -2.07
N ARG A 47 -1.17 -19.86 -2.11
CA ARG A 47 -0.64 -21.12 -1.53
C ARG A 47 0.10 -20.93 -0.20
N SER A 48 -0.02 -19.75 0.41
CA SER A 48 0.61 -19.46 1.68
C SER A 48 0.13 -20.43 2.77
N SER A 49 1.02 -20.75 3.71
CA SER A 49 0.66 -21.50 4.93
C SER A 49 -0.37 -20.77 5.78
N PHE A 50 -0.54 -19.45 5.58
CA PHE A 50 -1.56 -18.64 6.22
C PHE A 50 -2.96 -19.28 6.10
N PHE A 51 -3.35 -19.68 4.89
CA PHE A 51 -4.67 -20.28 4.61
C PHE A 51 -4.82 -21.73 5.08
N LYS A 52 -3.75 -22.34 5.64
CA LYS A 52 -3.86 -23.64 6.32
C LYS A 52 -4.35 -23.50 7.75
N VAL A 53 -4.17 -22.32 8.34
CA VAL A 53 -4.50 -22.02 9.74
C VAL A 53 -5.72 -21.11 9.84
N HIS A 54 -5.94 -20.26 8.83
CA HIS A 54 -7.05 -19.32 8.76
C HIS A 54 -8.00 -19.69 7.62
N ASP A 55 -9.24 -20.03 7.96
CA ASP A 55 -10.34 -20.18 7.01
C ASP A 55 -11.03 -18.83 6.84
N VAL A 56 -10.48 -17.99 5.95
CA VAL A 56 -10.92 -16.60 5.75
C VAL A 56 -10.78 -16.19 4.29
N ASP A 57 -11.78 -15.48 3.76
CA ASP A 57 -11.65 -14.73 2.51
C ASP A 57 -11.16 -13.30 2.80
N LEU A 58 -9.85 -13.09 2.65
CA LEU A 58 -9.23 -11.80 2.93
C LEU A 58 -9.72 -10.67 2.01
N PHE A 59 -10.16 -10.96 0.78
CA PHE A 59 -10.71 -9.92 -0.10
C PHE A 59 -12.07 -9.46 0.39
N TYR A 60 -12.93 -10.40 0.81
CA TYR A 60 -14.23 -10.07 1.40
C TYR A 60 -14.08 -9.29 2.72
N GLU A 61 -13.13 -9.68 3.56
CA GLU A 61 -12.84 -8.97 4.80
C GLU A 61 -12.35 -7.54 4.51
N LEU A 62 -11.39 -7.39 3.59
CA LEU A 62 -10.88 -6.07 3.21
C LEU A 62 -11.98 -5.18 2.62
N GLU A 63 -12.83 -5.72 1.75
CA GLU A 63 -13.98 -5.01 1.18
C GLU A 63 -14.95 -4.53 2.27
N THR A 64 -15.28 -5.40 3.23
CA THR A 64 -16.16 -5.05 4.37
C THR A 64 -15.57 -3.92 5.20
N GLN A 65 -14.26 -3.96 5.47
CA GLN A 65 -13.57 -2.91 6.22
C GLN A 65 -13.48 -1.59 5.43
N ILE A 66 -13.23 -1.67 4.12
CA ILE A 66 -13.23 -0.49 3.24
C ILE A 66 -14.59 0.20 3.27
N ILE A 67 -15.70 -0.54 3.19
CA ILE A 67 -17.06 0.02 3.26
C ILE A 67 -17.28 0.72 4.60
N LYS A 68 -17.00 0.03 5.71
CA LYS A 68 -17.10 0.57 7.07
C LYS A 68 -16.36 1.90 7.21
N TYR A 69 -15.08 1.96 6.80
CA TYR A 69 -14.28 3.17 6.97
C TYR A 69 -14.56 4.25 5.92
N SER A 70 -15.08 3.87 4.76
CA SER A 70 -15.55 4.78 3.72
C SER A 70 -16.77 5.59 4.16
N ASP A 71 -17.60 5.02 5.04
CA ASP A 71 -18.75 5.71 5.65
C ASP A 71 -18.31 6.66 6.78
N GLU A 72 -17.23 6.33 7.48
CA GLU A 72 -16.68 7.16 8.56
C GLU A 72 -15.87 8.36 8.04
N CYS A 73 -15.15 8.19 6.92
CA CYS A 73 -14.20 9.18 6.42
C CYS A 73 -14.07 9.16 4.90
N PRO A 74 -14.18 10.31 4.21
CA PRO A 74 -14.02 10.36 2.76
C PRO A 74 -12.57 10.14 2.28
N ASN A 75 -11.60 10.47 3.13
CA ASN A 75 -10.17 10.41 2.81
C ASN A 75 -9.60 9.04 3.19
N ILE A 76 -9.96 8.02 2.42
CA ILE A 76 -9.51 6.65 2.59
C ILE A 76 -8.39 6.29 1.60
N PHE A 77 -7.33 5.66 2.08
CA PHE A 77 -6.20 5.18 1.27
C PHE A 77 -5.84 3.76 1.68
N VAL A 78 -5.75 2.84 0.73
CA VAL A 78 -5.41 1.43 0.99
C VAL A 78 -4.19 1.10 0.16
N PHE A 79 -3.09 0.67 0.76
CA PHE A 79 -1.88 0.37 0.01
C PHE A 79 -1.05 -0.76 0.59
N GLY A 80 -0.25 -1.40 -0.26
CA GLY A 80 0.66 -2.48 0.11
C GLY A 80 0.66 -3.59 -0.93
N ASP A 81 1.12 -4.77 -0.53
CA ASP A 81 1.26 -5.94 -1.40
C ASP A 81 -0.06 -6.71 -1.47
N PHE A 82 -0.69 -6.72 -2.64
CA PHE A 82 -1.91 -7.46 -2.89
C PHE A 82 -1.66 -8.83 -3.51
N ASN A 83 -0.43 -9.15 -3.90
CA ASN A 83 -0.08 -10.32 -4.73
C ASN A 83 -0.96 -10.45 -5.99
N ALA A 84 -1.49 -9.31 -6.47
CA ALA A 84 -2.50 -9.21 -7.50
C ALA A 84 -1.90 -8.62 -8.78
N ARG A 85 -1.98 -9.33 -9.90
CA ARG A 85 -1.54 -8.80 -11.20
C ARG A 85 -2.79 -8.40 -11.98
N THR A 86 -2.94 -7.12 -12.27
CA THR A 86 -4.18 -6.55 -12.83
C THR A 86 -4.09 -6.22 -14.31
N ALA A 87 -2.88 -6.26 -14.89
CA ALA A 87 -2.60 -5.76 -16.22
C ALA A 87 -3.29 -4.39 -16.48
N HIS A 88 -4.05 -4.32 -17.56
CA HIS A 88 -4.79 -3.15 -18.00
C HIS A 88 -6.30 -3.26 -17.71
N LEU A 89 -6.71 -4.14 -16.78
CA LEU A 89 -8.13 -4.29 -16.44
C LEU A 89 -8.66 -3.01 -15.78
N ASN A 90 -9.81 -2.54 -16.27
CA ASN A 90 -10.53 -1.40 -15.71
C ASN A 90 -11.06 -1.72 -14.31
N ASP A 91 -10.79 -0.82 -13.37
CA ASP A 91 -11.18 -0.85 -11.96
C ASP A 91 -12.43 -0.01 -11.66
N PHE A 92 -13.12 0.41 -12.72
CA PHE A 92 -14.43 1.07 -12.70
C PHE A 92 -15.38 0.33 -13.64
N VAL A 93 -16.68 0.58 -13.50
CA VAL A 93 -17.70 0.01 -14.38
C VAL A 93 -17.75 0.81 -15.68
N GLU A 94 -17.40 0.17 -16.78
CA GLU A 94 -17.51 0.79 -18.11
C GLU A 94 -18.96 0.87 -18.56
N ASN A 95 -19.32 1.98 -19.22
CA ASN A 95 -20.67 2.24 -19.75
C ASN A 95 -21.77 2.15 -18.68
N ASP A 96 -21.48 2.63 -17.46
CA ASP A 96 -22.41 2.66 -16.33
C ASP A 96 -23.47 3.78 -16.44
N LEU A 97 -23.79 4.23 -17.65
CA LEU A 97 -24.86 5.22 -17.86
C LEU A 97 -26.16 4.48 -18.13
N LEU A 98 -27.10 4.59 -17.19
CA LEU A 98 -28.47 4.14 -17.40
C LEU A 98 -29.21 5.11 -18.34
N HIS A 99 -30.10 4.57 -19.17
CA HIS A 99 -30.97 5.38 -20.01
C HIS A 99 -31.96 6.18 -19.15
N ASP A 100 -32.29 7.41 -19.55
CA ASP A 100 -33.17 8.34 -18.80
C ASP A 100 -34.48 7.69 -18.35
N SER A 101 -35.11 6.90 -19.22
CA SER A 101 -36.36 6.20 -18.90
C SER A 101 -36.25 5.17 -17.77
N ILE A 102 -35.04 4.69 -17.47
CA ILE A 102 -34.75 3.81 -16.33
C ILE A 102 -34.42 4.66 -15.11
N LEU A 103 -33.61 5.72 -15.27
CA LEU A 103 -33.31 6.68 -14.21
C LEU A 103 -34.57 7.34 -13.63
N ASP A 104 -35.53 7.74 -14.46
CA ASP A 104 -36.80 8.32 -13.99
C ASP A 104 -37.62 7.32 -13.14
N ARG A 105 -37.46 6.01 -13.38
CA ARG A 105 -38.19 4.95 -12.67
C ARG A 105 -37.46 4.41 -11.46
N VAL A 106 -36.12 4.41 -11.49
CA VAL A 106 -35.25 3.79 -10.49
C VAL A 106 -34.62 4.85 -9.58
N GLY A 107 -34.33 6.05 -10.10
CA GLY A 107 -33.78 7.18 -9.37
C GLY A 107 -34.68 7.70 -8.24
N GLU A 108 -36.00 7.51 -8.36
CA GLU A 108 -36.94 7.77 -7.25
C GLU A 108 -36.88 6.67 -6.15
N LEU A 109 -36.41 5.46 -6.46
CA LEU A 109 -36.31 4.32 -5.52
C LEU A 109 -34.90 4.12 -4.94
N PHE A 110 -33.86 4.48 -5.68
CA PHE A 110 -32.45 4.30 -5.32
C PHE A 110 -31.64 5.52 -5.79
N ALA A 111 -30.77 6.03 -4.93
CA ALA A 111 -29.77 7.04 -5.29
C ALA A 111 -28.66 6.41 -6.14
N TYR A 112 -28.98 6.00 -7.36
CA TYR A 112 -28.00 5.47 -8.30
C TYR A 112 -27.05 6.59 -8.74
N VAL A 113 -25.76 6.35 -8.56
CA VAL A 113 -24.68 7.21 -9.03
C VAL A 113 -23.86 6.39 -10.01
N ALA A 114 -23.87 6.80 -11.27
CA ALA A 114 -23.06 6.16 -12.31
C ALA A 114 -21.58 6.27 -11.96
N ASP A 115 -20.83 5.22 -12.29
CA ASP A 115 -19.40 5.19 -12.10
C ASP A 115 -18.67 6.21 -12.99
N GLU A 116 -17.58 6.78 -12.46
CA GLU A 116 -16.71 7.69 -13.17
C GLU A 116 -15.77 6.91 -14.09
N THR A 117 -15.84 7.22 -15.39
CA THR A 117 -14.85 6.72 -16.36
C THR A 117 -13.52 7.44 -16.17
N LEU A 118 -12.47 6.68 -15.90
CA LEU A 118 -11.12 7.21 -15.67
C LEU A 118 -10.18 6.89 -16.83
N PRO A 119 -9.08 7.66 -16.99
CA PRO A 119 -8.02 7.32 -17.93
C PRO A 119 -7.43 5.93 -17.66
N ASP A 120 -6.93 5.31 -18.72
CA ASP A 120 -6.22 4.03 -18.65
C ASP A 120 -5.00 4.14 -17.74
N ARG A 121 -4.72 3.06 -16.99
CA ARG A 121 -3.51 2.97 -16.18
C ARG A 121 -2.32 2.64 -17.06
N SER A 122 -1.27 3.43 -16.95
CA SER A 122 0.05 3.05 -17.45
C SER A 122 0.67 2.00 -16.53
N ASN A 123 0.52 0.72 -16.87
CA ASN A 123 1.05 -0.41 -16.12
C ASN A 123 2.06 -1.20 -16.98
N PRO A 124 3.34 -1.36 -16.56
CA PRO A 124 4.32 -2.12 -17.32
C PRO A 124 4.12 -3.65 -17.23
N ASP A 125 3.31 -4.13 -16.28
CA ASP A 125 3.01 -5.55 -16.13
C ASP A 125 1.80 -5.95 -17.01
N PRO A 126 1.98 -6.77 -18.07
CA PRO A 126 0.88 -7.22 -18.91
C PRO A 126 0.12 -8.42 -18.32
N GLY A 127 0.55 -8.98 -17.19
CA GLY A 127 0.02 -10.22 -16.64
C GLY A 127 -1.23 -10.02 -15.78
N THR A 128 -2.07 -11.05 -15.76
CA THR A 128 -3.23 -11.15 -14.86
C THR A 128 -3.18 -12.42 -14.00
N ASN A 129 -3.76 -12.37 -12.80
CA ASN A 129 -4.03 -13.56 -11.98
C ASN A 129 -5.40 -13.47 -11.27
N ASP A 130 -5.79 -14.54 -10.57
CA ASP A 130 -7.08 -14.60 -9.87
C ASP A 130 -7.22 -13.46 -8.83
N TYR A 131 -6.14 -13.15 -8.10
CA TYR A 131 -6.10 -12.04 -7.16
C TYR A 131 -6.27 -10.69 -7.86
N GLY A 132 -5.73 -10.52 -9.06
CA GLY A 132 -5.97 -9.36 -9.92
C GLY A 132 -7.43 -9.17 -10.23
N THR A 133 -8.13 -10.24 -10.59
CA THR A 133 -9.58 -10.19 -10.85
C THR A 133 -10.35 -9.81 -9.58
N LYS A 134 -9.99 -10.40 -8.43
CA LYS A 134 -10.60 -10.05 -7.14
C LYS A 134 -10.35 -8.59 -6.74
N LEU A 135 -9.13 -8.08 -6.94
CA LEU A 135 -8.77 -6.69 -6.65
C LEU A 135 -9.56 -5.72 -7.52
N ILE A 136 -9.71 -6.02 -8.82
CA ILE A 136 -10.50 -5.22 -9.74
C ILE A 136 -11.97 -5.19 -9.33
N ASN A 137 -12.54 -6.34 -8.92
CA ASN A 137 -13.92 -6.39 -8.43
C ASN A 137 -14.09 -5.60 -7.12
N LEU A 138 -13.15 -5.72 -6.19
CA LEU A 138 -13.14 -4.94 -4.95
C LEU A 138 -13.13 -3.44 -5.25
N CYS A 139 -12.33 -2.98 -6.22
CA CYS A 139 -12.31 -1.58 -6.65
C CYS A 139 -13.68 -1.12 -7.20
N LYS A 140 -14.30 -1.92 -8.06
CA LYS A 140 -15.64 -1.63 -8.62
C LYS A 140 -16.71 -1.58 -7.53
N CYS A 141 -16.75 -2.56 -6.64
CA CYS A 141 -17.75 -2.63 -5.57
C CYS A 141 -17.60 -1.51 -4.53
N SER A 142 -16.35 -1.15 -4.17
CA SER A 142 -16.08 -0.15 -3.14
C SER A 142 -16.03 1.30 -3.65
N GLY A 143 -15.94 1.50 -4.96
CA GLY A 143 -15.70 2.81 -5.55
C GLY A 143 -14.23 3.29 -5.43
N LEU A 144 -13.32 2.46 -4.91
CA LEU A 144 -11.89 2.77 -4.91
C LEU A 144 -11.25 2.50 -6.27
N ARG A 145 -10.17 3.22 -6.58
CA ARG A 145 -9.46 3.17 -7.86
C ARG A 145 -7.97 3.00 -7.59
N ILE A 146 -7.32 2.22 -8.45
CA ILE A 146 -5.86 2.06 -8.44
C ILE A 146 -5.24 3.36 -8.97
N LEU A 147 -4.40 4.00 -8.15
CA LEU A 147 -3.71 5.22 -8.51
C LEU A 147 -2.39 4.97 -9.25
N ASN A 148 -1.80 3.77 -9.12
CA ASN A 148 -0.63 3.36 -9.92
C ASN A 148 -0.97 3.52 -11.41
N GLY A 149 -0.07 4.11 -12.20
CA GLY A 149 -0.34 4.34 -13.61
C GLY A 149 -1.21 5.57 -13.92
N ARG A 150 -1.78 6.25 -12.91
CA ARG A 150 -2.64 7.44 -13.06
C ARG A 150 -2.11 8.70 -12.38
N HIS A 151 -1.16 8.57 -11.45
CA HIS A 151 -0.55 9.73 -10.82
C HIS A 151 0.30 10.53 -11.82
N GLU A 152 0.25 11.85 -11.70
CA GLU A 152 0.99 12.75 -12.59
C GLU A 152 2.51 12.53 -12.49
N GLY A 153 3.21 12.66 -13.62
CA GLY A 153 4.67 12.53 -13.67
C GLY A 153 5.19 11.10 -13.89
N SER A 154 4.31 10.10 -14.00
CA SER A 154 4.63 8.71 -14.43
C SER A 154 5.65 7.94 -13.56
N LEU A 155 6.09 8.49 -12.43
CA LEU A 155 7.09 7.86 -11.56
C LEU A 155 6.52 6.64 -10.78
N ALA A 156 5.20 6.46 -10.76
CA ALA A 156 4.54 5.28 -10.21
C ALA A 156 4.26 4.19 -11.26
N ASN A 157 4.77 4.33 -12.49
CA ASN A 157 4.47 3.46 -13.63
C ASN A 157 5.58 2.41 -13.84
N ASP A 158 6.10 1.84 -12.76
CA ASP A 158 7.19 0.86 -12.80
C ASP A 158 6.84 -0.42 -12.02
N TYR A 159 7.61 -1.48 -12.26
CA TYR A 159 7.48 -2.75 -11.56
C TYR A 159 7.72 -2.58 -10.06
N THR A 160 6.83 -3.17 -9.26
CA THR A 160 6.92 -3.12 -7.79
C THR A 160 7.55 -4.37 -7.20
N TYR A 161 7.70 -5.42 -8.01
CA TYR A 161 8.24 -6.71 -7.61
C TYR A 161 9.16 -7.29 -8.69
N SER A 162 10.28 -7.88 -8.26
CA SER A 162 11.26 -8.55 -9.12
C SER A 162 11.65 -9.89 -8.51
N GLY A 163 11.03 -10.97 -9.01
CA GLY A 163 11.28 -12.33 -8.56
C GLY A 163 11.95 -13.22 -9.60
N PRO A 164 12.20 -14.51 -9.28
CA PRO A 164 12.85 -15.46 -10.19
C PRO A 164 12.10 -15.71 -11.51
N LYS A 165 10.81 -15.35 -11.57
CA LYS A 165 9.94 -15.52 -12.75
C LYS A 165 9.78 -14.24 -13.57
N GLY A 166 10.57 -13.21 -13.25
CA GLY A 166 10.46 -11.89 -13.84
C GLY A 166 9.79 -10.89 -12.90
N MET A 167 9.43 -9.76 -13.48
CA MET A 167 8.90 -8.61 -12.74
C MET A 167 7.38 -8.52 -12.85
N SER A 168 6.75 -7.92 -11.85
CA SER A 168 5.31 -7.68 -11.80
C SER A 168 4.97 -6.42 -11.03
N VAL A 169 3.74 -5.94 -11.23
CA VAL A 169 3.14 -4.90 -10.38
C VAL A 169 2.13 -5.60 -9.49
N ILE A 170 2.41 -5.63 -8.19
CA ILE A 170 1.57 -6.28 -7.17
C ILE A 170 1.34 -5.40 -5.94
N ASP A 171 2.10 -4.30 -5.82
CA ASP A 171 1.95 -3.31 -4.78
C ASP A 171 1.18 -2.11 -5.32
N TYR A 172 0.06 -1.77 -4.68
CA TYR A 172 -0.84 -0.74 -5.17
C TYR A 172 -1.15 0.31 -4.12
N LEU A 173 -1.53 1.50 -4.58
CA LEU A 173 -2.27 2.49 -3.81
C LEU A 173 -3.68 2.61 -4.38
N LEU A 174 -4.68 2.31 -3.55
CA LEU A 174 -6.10 2.43 -3.84
C LEU A 174 -6.68 3.62 -3.09
N THR A 175 -7.48 4.45 -3.76
CA THR A 175 -8.25 5.53 -3.12
C THR A 175 -9.41 5.97 -4.02
N ARG A 176 -10.29 6.84 -3.54
CA ARG A 176 -11.34 7.44 -4.38
C ARG A 176 -10.71 8.37 -5.42
N SER A 177 -11.31 8.48 -6.60
CA SER A 177 -10.87 9.43 -7.63
C SER A 177 -10.81 10.87 -7.10
N SER A 178 -11.76 11.26 -6.25
CA SER A 178 -11.78 12.55 -5.55
C SER A 178 -10.54 12.85 -4.69
N ASN A 179 -9.78 11.82 -4.32
CA ASN A 179 -8.61 11.93 -3.45
C ASN A 179 -7.28 11.88 -4.23
N PHE A 180 -7.32 11.76 -5.57
CA PHE A 180 -6.10 11.69 -6.38
C PHE A 180 -5.23 12.94 -6.18
N ASP A 181 -5.86 14.11 -6.13
CA ASP A 181 -5.17 15.38 -5.90
C ASP A 181 -4.59 15.53 -4.49
N ILE A 182 -5.04 14.73 -3.52
CA ILE A 182 -4.45 14.73 -2.17
C ILE A 182 -3.04 14.12 -2.23
N VAL A 183 -2.76 13.22 -3.17
CA VAL A 183 -1.45 12.62 -3.34
C VAL A 183 -0.57 13.56 -4.17
N SER A 184 0.36 14.28 -3.53
CA SER A 184 1.28 15.20 -4.22
C SER A 184 2.41 14.47 -4.93
N LYS A 185 2.79 13.28 -4.46
CA LYS A 185 3.88 12.49 -5.02
C LYS A 185 3.58 11.01 -4.90
N PHE A 186 3.75 10.27 -5.99
CA PHE A 186 3.73 8.82 -5.97
C PHE A 186 4.87 8.30 -6.85
N ILE A 187 5.80 7.56 -6.24
CA ILE A 187 6.96 6.98 -6.92
C ILE A 187 7.07 5.50 -6.56
N THR A 188 7.31 4.67 -7.57
CA THR A 188 7.92 3.35 -7.37
C THR A 188 9.43 3.56 -7.30
N CYS A 189 10.03 3.38 -6.13
CA CYS A 189 11.46 3.57 -5.92
C CYS A 189 12.29 2.48 -6.61
N ASN A 190 13.60 2.66 -6.67
CA ASN A 190 14.49 1.62 -7.18
C ASN A 190 14.42 0.36 -6.30
N PHE A 191 14.60 -0.80 -6.92
CA PHE A 191 14.89 -2.03 -6.20
C PHE A 191 16.19 -1.88 -5.40
N THR A 192 16.22 -2.52 -4.23
CA THR A 192 17.40 -2.58 -3.38
C THR A 192 17.80 -4.03 -3.15
N THR A 193 18.97 -4.27 -2.55
CA THR A 193 19.39 -5.62 -2.16
C THR A 193 18.62 -6.17 -0.95
N TYR A 194 17.80 -5.33 -0.31
CA TYR A 194 17.10 -5.65 0.93
C TYR A 194 15.74 -6.34 0.69
N SER A 195 15.18 -6.26 -0.52
CA SER A 195 13.89 -6.85 -0.84
C SER A 195 13.76 -7.14 -2.34
N ASP A 196 12.96 -8.14 -2.69
CA ASP A 196 12.46 -8.37 -4.05
C ASP A 196 11.30 -7.41 -4.42
N HIS A 197 10.82 -6.59 -3.48
CA HIS A 197 9.89 -5.50 -3.74
C HIS A 197 10.60 -4.14 -3.83
N ALA A 198 10.13 -3.30 -4.74
CA ALA A 198 10.48 -1.89 -4.83
C ALA A 198 9.58 -1.07 -3.88
N PRO A 199 10.13 -0.21 -3.02
CA PRO A 199 9.33 0.62 -2.12
C PRO A 199 8.39 1.57 -2.88
N LEU A 200 7.17 1.73 -2.37
CA LEU A 200 6.26 2.78 -2.83
C LEU A 200 6.43 4.04 -1.96
N HIS A 201 6.85 5.15 -2.55
CA HIS A 201 6.92 6.45 -1.88
C HIS A 201 5.66 7.25 -2.21
N ILE A 202 4.83 7.48 -1.19
CA ILE A 202 3.58 8.24 -1.30
C ILE A 202 3.68 9.48 -0.40
N GLN A 203 3.44 10.66 -0.98
CA GLN A 203 3.38 11.93 -0.27
C GLN A 203 1.96 12.49 -0.37
N PHE A 204 1.38 12.84 0.77
CA PHE A 204 0.10 13.53 0.83
C PHE A 204 0.29 15.03 0.97
N LYS A 205 -0.56 15.82 0.32
CA LYS A 205 -0.69 17.25 0.55
C LYS A 205 -1.17 17.48 1.97
N THR A 206 -0.51 18.40 2.66
CA THR A 206 -0.90 18.89 3.97
C THR A 206 -0.89 20.42 3.91
N ASN A 207 -1.81 21.05 4.64
CA ASN A 207 -1.80 22.51 4.84
C ASN A 207 -0.87 22.91 6.00
N PHE A 208 -0.22 21.94 6.63
CA PHE A 208 0.70 22.14 7.72
C PHE A 208 2.14 22.08 7.21
N SER A 209 2.85 23.22 7.27
CA SER A 209 4.28 23.27 6.99
C SER A 209 5.05 23.02 8.28
N ILE A 210 5.46 21.76 8.49
CA ILE A 210 6.60 21.50 9.36
C ILE A 210 7.83 21.90 8.54
N LYS A 211 8.71 22.73 9.10
CA LYS A 211 10.02 23.01 8.49
C LYS A 211 10.84 21.71 8.53
N CYS A 212 10.73 20.90 7.49
CA CYS A 212 11.64 19.79 7.24
C CYS A 212 12.80 20.35 6.42
N ASN A 213 14.05 20.16 6.87
CA ASN A 213 15.21 20.52 6.05
C ASN A 213 15.20 19.63 4.79
N GLY A 214 15.44 20.23 3.63
CA GLY A 214 15.18 19.62 2.33
C GLY A 214 15.87 18.26 2.14
N VAL A 215 15.07 17.26 1.75
CA VAL A 215 15.55 15.93 1.35
C VAL A 215 16.02 16.01 -0.10
N GLN A 216 17.32 15.78 -0.34
CA GLN A 216 17.85 15.61 -1.69
C GLN A 216 17.40 14.27 -2.26
N SER A 217 17.07 14.26 -3.55
CA SER A 217 16.75 13.07 -4.33
C SER A 217 18.00 12.24 -4.55
N ASN A 218 18.25 11.25 -3.70
CA ASN A 218 19.35 10.32 -3.89
C ASN A 218 18.85 9.06 -4.59
N PHE A 219 19.21 8.96 -5.87
CA PHE A 219 19.18 7.73 -6.63
C PHE A 219 20.35 6.87 -6.17
N VAL A 220 20.08 5.64 -5.72
CA VAL A 220 21.11 4.66 -5.35
C VAL A 220 21.20 3.62 -6.46
N ASP A 221 22.44 3.36 -6.91
CA ASP A 221 22.78 2.27 -7.81
C ASP A 221 22.70 0.93 -7.06
N ALA A 222 21.89 0.00 -7.55
CA ALA A 222 21.71 -1.31 -6.93
C ALA A 222 22.87 -2.27 -7.29
N GLU A 223 23.52 -2.85 -6.27
CA GLU A 223 24.37 -4.03 -6.46
C GLU A 223 23.53 -5.30 -6.69
N ALA A 224 24.12 -6.28 -7.38
CA ALA A 224 23.44 -7.51 -7.76
C ALA A 224 22.85 -8.28 -6.55
N SER A 225 21.55 -8.58 -6.64
CA SER A 225 20.78 -9.31 -5.62
C SER A 225 21.36 -10.71 -5.34
N LYS A 226 21.62 -11.02 -4.07
CA LYS A 226 21.90 -12.38 -3.59
C LYS A 226 20.58 -13.11 -3.33
N PHE A 227 20.41 -14.29 -3.91
CA PHE A 227 19.20 -15.10 -3.70
C PHE A 227 19.26 -15.84 -2.36
N PHE A 228 18.27 -15.60 -1.50
CA PHE A 228 18.10 -16.34 -0.24
C PHE A 228 16.80 -17.15 -0.29
N ARG A 229 16.85 -18.41 0.14
CA ARG A 229 15.68 -19.25 0.35
C ARG A 229 15.68 -19.70 1.80
N TRP A 230 14.55 -19.51 2.50
CA TRP A 230 14.40 -19.97 3.87
C TRP A 230 14.65 -21.48 3.97
N ASN A 231 15.49 -21.89 4.92
CA ASN A 231 15.74 -23.29 5.28
C ASN A 231 15.31 -23.50 6.74
N GLU A 232 14.34 -24.41 6.94
CA GLU A 232 13.76 -24.73 8.24
C GLU A 232 14.80 -25.21 9.27
N GLU A 233 15.91 -25.80 8.82
CA GLU A 233 17.00 -26.24 9.72
C GLU A 233 17.62 -25.09 10.53
N TYR A 234 17.53 -23.85 10.04
CA TYR A 234 18.07 -22.67 10.72
C TYR A 234 17.04 -21.97 11.63
N LYS A 235 15.81 -22.48 11.71
CA LYS A 235 14.71 -21.83 12.47
C LYS A 235 15.08 -21.54 13.92
N ASP A 236 15.56 -22.55 14.65
CA ASP A 236 15.87 -22.40 16.08
C ASP A 236 17.10 -21.51 16.30
N MET A 237 18.08 -21.59 15.39
CA MET A 237 19.25 -20.72 15.41
C MET A 237 18.86 -19.25 15.20
N CYS A 238 18.05 -18.96 14.18
CA CYS A 238 17.54 -17.61 13.93
C CYS A 238 16.68 -17.11 15.09
N ARG A 239 15.80 -17.95 15.65
CA ARG A 239 14.99 -17.60 16.82
C ARG A 239 15.85 -17.24 18.03
N ASN A 240 16.88 -18.02 18.31
CA ASN A 240 17.81 -17.75 19.41
C ASN A 240 18.62 -16.47 19.18
N ALA A 241 19.09 -16.22 17.96
CA ALA A 241 19.78 -14.98 17.61
C ALA A 241 18.87 -13.75 17.80
N LEU A 242 17.60 -13.84 17.40
CA LEU A 242 16.61 -12.78 17.64
C LEU A 242 16.35 -12.54 19.13
N LEU A 243 16.29 -13.60 19.94
CA LEU A 243 16.10 -13.48 21.38
C LEU A 243 17.31 -12.84 22.07
N ILE A 244 18.52 -13.28 21.73
CA ILE A 244 19.78 -12.76 22.28
C ILE A 244 19.94 -11.28 21.94
N ASN A 245 19.65 -10.89 20.70
CA ASN A 245 19.79 -9.50 20.25
C ASN A 245 18.51 -8.67 20.45
N SER A 246 17.49 -9.18 21.12
CA SER A 246 16.17 -8.54 21.19
C SER A 246 16.20 -7.12 21.76
N ASP A 247 17.04 -6.85 22.75
CA ASP A 247 17.17 -5.52 23.35
C ASP A 247 17.93 -4.56 22.42
N ASN A 248 18.94 -5.03 21.69
CA ASN A 248 19.64 -4.24 20.68
C ASN A 248 18.73 -3.92 19.50
N ILE A 249 17.96 -4.90 19.03
CA ILE A 249 16.94 -4.70 17.98
C ILE A 249 15.94 -3.62 18.40
N LYS A 250 15.43 -3.71 19.63
CA LYS A 250 14.49 -2.70 20.16
C LYS A 250 15.12 -1.32 20.25
N SER A 251 16.40 -1.21 20.62
CA SER A 251 17.09 0.07 20.72
C SER A 251 17.33 0.70 19.34
N THR A 252 17.70 -0.11 18.32
CA THR A 252 17.81 0.34 16.93
C THR A 252 16.46 0.88 16.44
N LEU A 253 15.36 0.19 16.72
CA LEU A 253 14.01 0.59 16.28
C LEU A 253 13.47 1.86 16.99
N GLN A 254 14.00 2.22 18.16
CA GLN A 254 13.54 3.38 18.93
C GLN A 254 14.09 4.72 18.41
N ASN A 255 15.12 4.72 17.56
CA ASN A 255 15.84 5.92 17.13
C ASN A 255 15.84 6.16 15.62
N ILE A 256 14.96 5.49 14.87
CA ILE A 256 14.93 5.66 13.41
C ILE A 256 14.10 6.90 13.06
N GLU A 257 14.78 8.04 12.94
CA GLU A 257 14.27 9.21 12.24
C GLU A 257 14.86 9.22 10.83
N ALA A 258 14.28 8.42 9.94
CA ALA A 258 14.64 8.47 8.52
C ALA A 258 13.76 9.48 7.77
N GLU A 259 14.39 10.49 7.21
CA GLU A 259 13.84 11.51 6.31
C GLU A 259 14.25 11.24 4.86
N SER A 260 15.27 10.41 4.63
CA SER A 260 15.78 10.04 3.31
C SER A 260 15.93 8.52 3.14
N GLN A 261 16.11 8.08 1.89
CA GLN A 261 16.42 6.68 1.57
C GLN A 261 17.75 6.25 2.21
N ASP A 262 18.78 7.11 2.18
CA ASP A 262 20.10 6.80 2.75
C ASP A 262 20.02 6.57 4.27
N GLU A 263 19.17 7.32 4.97
CA GLU A 263 18.95 7.13 6.41
C GLU A 263 18.19 5.82 6.69
N MET A 264 17.23 5.45 5.84
CA MET A 264 16.61 4.13 5.91
C MET A 264 17.63 3.02 5.67
N ASP A 265 18.46 3.15 4.64
CA ASP A 265 19.50 2.18 4.30
C ASP A 265 20.52 2.06 5.45
N SER A 266 20.92 3.18 6.07
CA SER A 266 21.76 3.18 7.27
C SER A 266 21.10 2.43 8.42
N CYS A 267 19.80 2.64 8.67
CA CYS A 267 19.09 1.94 9.72
C CYS A 267 18.96 0.44 9.44
N VAL A 268 18.74 0.06 8.18
CA VAL A 268 18.72 -1.35 7.74
C VAL A 268 20.10 -1.97 7.92
N ASN A 269 21.18 -1.25 7.59
CA ASN A 269 22.55 -1.71 7.82
C ASN A 269 22.85 -1.89 9.32
N ASP A 270 22.48 -0.93 10.15
CA ASP A 270 22.64 -1.01 11.62
C ASP A 270 21.90 -2.20 12.23
N PHE A 271 20.68 -2.47 11.74
CA PHE A 271 19.91 -3.67 12.10
C PHE A 271 20.61 -4.95 11.64
N THR A 272 21.07 -4.98 10.39
CA THR A 272 21.75 -6.15 9.81
C THR A 272 23.04 -6.49 10.56
N HIS A 273 23.80 -5.47 10.99
CA HIS A 273 25.00 -5.64 11.80
C HIS A 273 24.76 -6.26 13.18
N GLN A 274 23.53 -6.29 13.71
CA GLN A 274 23.26 -6.97 14.99
C GLN A 274 23.35 -8.50 14.90
N PHE A 275 23.38 -9.05 13.69
CA PHE A 275 23.35 -10.49 13.45
C PHE A 275 24.64 -11.04 12.80
N HIS A 276 25.66 -10.19 12.64
CA HIS A 276 26.99 -10.53 12.12
C HIS A 276 28.03 -10.44 13.23
#